data_AF-A0A4Y3P946-F1
#
_entry.id   AF-A0A4Y3P946-F1
#
_cell.length_a   1.000
_cell.length_b   1.000
_cell.length_c   1.000
_cell.angle_alpha   90.00
_cell.angle_beta   90.00
_cell.angle_gamma   90.00
#
_symmetry.space_group_name_H-M   'P 1'
#
loop_
_entity.id
_entity.type
_entity.pdbx_description
1 polymer ?
#
loop_
_entity_poly.entity_id
_entity_poly.type
_entity_poly.pdbx_seq_one_letter_code
_entity_poly.pdbx_strand_id
1 'polypeptide(L)'
;MEGIGNYRLEVKLSADKLEADIILRVDEEDIDNIVVVESDIYNALQQQKVKAGILEDVVQGLCTFPAKYANAKVTIARGVAPVPGADAIIEYPYLATVSDNEGPKELEDGRVDYYNITSIPNVAKGQLLARKTPASSGTPGTAVTGEPIAPKAGKEINLKPGKNVVHNQERTMLYAAIDGQVSFTDHDKLNVFPVFEVKGDVDFGVGNIDFVGTVVIRGNVLNGFRVKASGDIRVLGSVEGAELYAEGSIEIKSGIVAQDKGAIVAGKDIRTSFIQNANVTAGNQVIVSQSIMFSNVRAGKQIICKGPKGIIIGGVLQAGEKIAARVFGNTSATPTLLEVGVKPELRQELSNIQKDLQNVYENLRKTDQGLGVLNQILQTGKELTTEKRIMQIKLTNTRLVLEKECKQLEARRKDLESELKGEGPAAVEAYHVMYPGIKMTFGKLVHFIKHEYARTRFIVLDGEISTATLI
;
A
#
# COMPACT_ATOMS: atom_id res chain seq x y z
N MET A 1 -3.20 -72.01 -30.54
CA MET A 1 -2.95 -72.69 -29.26
C MET A 1 -2.71 -74.15 -29.59
N GLU A 2 -1.44 -74.53 -29.74
CA GLU A 2 -1.04 -75.92 -29.91
C GLU A 2 -0.67 -76.46 -28.52
N GLY A 3 -1.21 -77.62 -28.14
CA GLY A 3 -0.82 -78.30 -26.90
C GLY A 3 0.54 -78.94 -27.11
N ILE A 4 1.51 -78.59 -26.26
CA ILE A 4 2.83 -79.21 -26.21
C ILE A 4 2.77 -80.15 -25.00
N GLY A 5 2.37 -81.41 -25.22
CA GLY A 5 2.22 -82.40 -24.14
C GLY A 5 0.97 -82.22 -23.25
N ASN A 6 1.02 -82.75 -22.03
CA ASN A 6 -0.09 -82.83 -21.07
C ASN A 6 -0.42 -81.50 -20.36
N TYR A 7 0.04 -80.37 -20.89
CA TYR A 7 -0.20 -79.05 -20.31
C TYR A 7 -0.40 -77.96 -21.37
N ARG A 8 -1.01 -76.84 -20.98
CA ARG A 8 -1.20 -75.66 -21.84
C ARG A 8 -0.81 -74.39 -21.09
N LEU A 9 0.02 -73.57 -21.71
CA LEU A 9 0.37 -72.24 -21.19
C LEU A 9 -0.56 -71.19 -21.78
N GLU A 10 -1.35 -70.55 -20.93
CA GLU A 10 -2.19 -69.41 -21.31
C GLU A 10 -1.58 -68.13 -20.71
N VAL A 11 -1.07 -67.26 -21.58
CA VAL A 11 -0.58 -65.94 -21.18
C VAL A 11 -1.67 -64.90 -21.41
N LYS A 12 -1.98 -64.13 -20.36
CA LYS A 12 -2.94 -63.02 -20.40
C LYS A 12 -2.25 -61.72 -20.03
N LEU A 13 -2.48 -60.69 -20.83
CA LEU A 13 -2.04 -59.33 -20.53
C LEU A 13 -3.13 -58.61 -19.73
N SER A 14 -2.72 -57.82 -18.75
CA SER A 14 -3.61 -56.85 -18.09
C SER A 14 -4.10 -55.81 -19.10
N ALA A 15 -5.26 -55.17 -18.81
CA ALA A 15 -5.86 -54.19 -19.73
C ALA A 15 -4.97 -52.95 -19.96
N ASP A 16 -4.16 -52.58 -18.95
CA ASP A 16 -3.15 -51.51 -19.02
C ASP A 16 -1.80 -51.97 -19.59
N LYS A 17 -1.67 -53.26 -19.94
CA LYS A 17 -0.44 -53.90 -20.45
C LYS A 17 0.78 -53.78 -19.52
N LEU A 18 0.57 -53.49 -18.24
CA LEU A 18 1.63 -53.40 -17.24
C LEU A 18 1.98 -54.76 -16.64
N GLU A 19 1.11 -55.75 -16.74
CA GLU A 19 1.35 -57.08 -16.20
C GLU A 19 1.06 -58.14 -17.27
N ALA A 20 1.93 -59.15 -17.34
CA ALA A 20 1.63 -60.40 -18.03
C ALA A 20 1.49 -61.50 -16.98
N ASP A 21 0.37 -62.19 -17.02
CA ASP A 21 0.10 -63.34 -16.18
C ASP A 21 0.15 -64.61 -17.02
N ILE A 22 0.77 -65.66 -16.49
CA ILE A 22 0.77 -66.99 -17.07
C ILE A 22 -0.08 -67.93 -16.22
N ILE A 23 -0.83 -68.78 -16.90
CA ILE A 23 -1.61 -69.86 -16.30
C ILE A 23 -1.13 -71.16 -16.92
N LEU A 24 -0.53 -72.03 -16.09
CA LEU A 24 -0.19 -73.39 -16.46
C LEU A 24 -1.44 -74.26 -16.29
N ARG A 25 -2.19 -74.50 -17.37
CA ARG A 25 -3.38 -75.34 -17.34
C ARG A 25 -3.01 -76.80 -17.49
N VAL A 26 -3.41 -77.60 -16.51
CA VAL A 26 -3.14 -79.04 -16.46
C VAL A 26 -4.37 -79.76 -15.91
N ASP A 27 -4.69 -80.90 -16.48
CA ASP A 27 -5.77 -81.77 -16.00
C ASP A 27 -5.33 -82.50 -14.72
N GLU A 28 -6.25 -82.76 -13.79
CA GLU A 28 -5.92 -83.29 -12.45
C GLU A 28 -5.14 -84.62 -12.49
N GLU A 29 -5.35 -85.43 -13.52
CA GLU A 29 -4.70 -86.73 -13.73
C GLU A 29 -3.22 -86.62 -14.15
N ASP A 30 -2.80 -85.44 -14.63
CA ASP A 30 -1.48 -85.23 -15.23
C ASP A 30 -0.53 -84.38 -14.36
N ILE A 31 -0.99 -83.86 -13.21
CA ILE A 31 -0.26 -82.91 -12.36
C ILE A 31 1.11 -83.42 -11.91
N ASP A 32 1.22 -84.72 -11.61
CA ASP A 32 2.45 -85.32 -11.07
C ASP A 32 3.50 -85.65 -12.13
N ASN A 33 3.16 -85.56 -13.44
CA ASN A 33 4.05 -85.94 -14.55
C ASN A 33 4.37 -84.78 -15.51
N ILE A 34 4.17 -83.53 -15.09
CA ILE A 34 4.44 -82.36 -15.93
C ILE A 34 5.93 -82.02 -15.91
N VAL A 35 6.52 -81.84 -17.09
CA VAL A 35 7.83 -81.20 -17.25
C VAL A 35 7.65 -79.95 -18.09
N VAL A 36 7.85 -78.78 -17.48
CA VAL A 36 7.79 -77.49 -18.18
C VAL A 36 9.21 -77.07 -18.51
N VAL A 37 9.48 -76.78 -19.78
CA VAL A 37 10.79 -76.30 -20.24
C VAL A 37 10.75 -74.78 -20.37
N GLU A 38 11.84 -74.10 -20.02
CA GLU A 38 11.96 -72.64 -20.16
C GLU A 38 11.64 -72.17 -21.59
N SER A 39 12.05 -72.93 -22.61
CA SER A 39 11.74 -72.64 -24.01
C SER A 39 10.24 -72.55 -24.27
N ASP A 40 9.43 -73.39 -23.63
CA ASP A 40 7.98 -73.41 -23.80
C ASP A 40 7.34 -72.16 -23.17
N ILE A 41 7.86 -71.72 -22.03
CA ILE A 41 7.46 -70.47 -21.36
C ILE A 41 7.83 -69.25 -22.21
N TYR A 42 9.07 -69.18 -22.69
CA TYR A 42 9.53 -68.08 -23.54
C TYR A 42 8.78 -68.04 -24.88
N ASN A 43 8.48 -69.19 -25.48
CA ASN A 43 7.65 -69.28 -26.69
C ASN A 43 6.22 -68.77 -26.43
N ALA A 44 5.61 -69.15 -25.30
CA ALA A 44 4.27 -68.68 -24.92
C ALA A 44 4.24 -67.16 -24.66
N LEU A 45 5.27 -66.62 -24.01
CA LEU A 45 5.46 -65.18 -23.81
C LEU A 45 5.65 -64.44 -25.14
N GLN A 46 6.46 -65.00 -26.05
CA GLN A 46 6.74 -64.43 -27.37
C GLN A 46 5.48 -64.42 -28.26
N GLN A 47 4.64 -65.45 -28.19
CA GLN A 47 3.35 -65.50 -28.89
C GLN A 47 2.42 -64.36 -28.48
N GLN A 48 2.45 -63.95 -27.20
CA GLN A 48 1.73 -62.77 -26.69
C GLN A 48 2.54 -61.48 -26.74
N LYS A 49 3.69 -61.48 -27.45
CA LYS A 49 4.59 -60.33 -27.64
C LYS A 49 5.15 -59.74 -26.35
N VAL A 50 5.25 -60.49 -25.27
CA VAL A 50 5.93 -60.06 -24.03
C VAL A 50 7.44 -60.05 -24.29
N LYS A 51 8.10 -58.91 -24.06
CA LYS A 51 9.52 -58.68 -24.40
C LYS A 51 10.34 -58.07 -23.28
N ALA A 52 9.70 -57.45 -22.30
CA ALA A 52 10.37 -56.69 -21.26
C ALA A 52 9.77 -56.99 -19.88
N GLY A 53 10.61 -56.90 -18.85
CA GLY A 53 10.17 -57.04 -17.46
C GLY A 53 9.81 -58.46 -17.03
N ILE A 54 10.32 -59.48 -17.72
CA ILE A 54 10.13 -60.89 -17.35
C ILE A 54 10.77 -61.15 -15.99
N LEU A 55 10.03 -61.80 -15.10
CA LEU A 55 10.46 -62.16 -13.77
C LEU A 55 11.13 -63.54 -13.82
N GLU A 56 12.45 -63.56 -13.97
CA GLU A 56 13.24 -64.81 -14.11
C GLU A 56 13.01 -65.79 -12.96
N ASP A 57 12.87 -65.29 -11.73
CA ASP A 57 12.57 -66.12 -10.55
C ASP A 57 11.24 -66.92 -10.72
N VAL A 58 10.26 -66.34 -11.42
CA VAL A 58 8.97 -66.97 -11.70
C VAL A 58 9.11 -68.02 -12.81
N VAL A 59 9.90 -67.73 -13.85
CA VAL A 59 10.21 -68.68 -14.93
C VAL A 59 10.91 -69.91 -14.36
N GLN A 60 11.93 -69.71 -13.52
CA GLN A 60 12.67 -70.78 -12.85
C GLN A 60 11.76 -71.58 -11.90
N GLY A 61 10.86 -70.89 -11.18
CA GLY A 61 9.87 -71.51 -10.31
C GLY A 61 8.90 -72.43 -11.07
N LEU A 62 8.39 -71.99 -12.22
CA LEU A 62 7.49 -72.76 -13.08
C LEU A 62 8.14 -74.03 -13.64
N CYS A 63 9.44 -73.98 -13.95
CA CYS A 63 10.17 -75.14 -14.46
C CYS A 63 10.55 -76.13 -13.34
N THR A 64 10.89 -75.63 -12.16
CA THR A 64 11.38 -76.45 -11.04
C THR A 64 10.24 -77.07 -10.22
N PHE A 65 9.12 -76.36 -10.07
CA PHE A 65 7.98 -76.80 -9.25
C PHE A 65 6.63 -76.60 -9.98
N PRO A 66 6.41 -77.19 -11.17
CA PRO A 66 5.22 -76.95 -11.99
C PRO A 66 3.90 -77.25 -11.26
N ALA A 67 3.86 -78.33 -10.46
CA ALA A 67 2.67 -78.71 -9.68
C ALA A 67 2.20 -77.61 -8.70
N LYS A 68 3.12 -76.77 -8.18
CA LYS A 68 2.79 -75.67 -7.27
C LYS A 68 2.06 -74.51 -7.97
N TYR A 69 2.26 -74.38 -9.28
CA TYR A 69 1.71 -73.30 -10.10
C TYR A 69 0.59 -73.80 -11.04
N ALA A 70 0.26 -75.09 -10.98
CA ALA A 70 -0.80 -75.69 -11.78
C ALA A 70 -2.14 -75.00 -11.52
N ASN A 71 -2.81 -74.59 -12.60
CA ASN A 71 -4.09 -73.88 -12.64
C ASN A 71 -4.11 -72.56 -11.83
N ALA A 72 -2.96 -72.07 -11.37
CA ALA A 72 -2.82 -70.80 -10.68
C ALA A 72 -2.45 -69.68 -11.66
N LYS A 73 -2.95 -68.48 -11.39
CA LYS A 73 -2.61 -67.27 -12.13
C LYS A 73 -1.37 -66.64 -11.50
N VAL A 74 -0.28 -66.55 -12.27
CA VAL A 74 1.01 -66.04 -11.77
C VAL A 74 1.51 -64.91 -12.66
N THR A 75 1.84 -63.77 -12.08
CA THR A 75 2.45 -62.67 -12.82
C THR A 75 3.89 -63.02 -13.20
N ILE A 76 4.16 -63.09 -14.50
CA ILE A 76 5.44 -63.52 -15.07
C ILE A 76 6.21 -62.37 -15.72
N ALA A 77 5.56 -61.23 -15.99
CA ALA A 77 6.27 -60.01 -16.38
C ALA A 77 5.61 -58.75 -15.81
N ARG A 78 6.41 -57.73 -15.51
CA ARG A 78 6.00 -56.41 -15.03
C ARG A 78 6.63 -55.29 -15.85
N GLY A 79 5.77 -54.44 -16.40
CA GLY A 79 6.15 -53.20 -17.07
C GLY A 79 6.46 -52.08 -16.07
N VAL A 80 6.85 -50.93 -16.61
CA VAL A 80 7.07 -49.69 -15.85
C VAL A 80 5.85 -48.80 -16.02
N ALA A 81 5.16 -48.46 -14.94
CA ALA A 81 3.99 -47.57 -14.99
C ALA A 81 4.38 -46.15 -15.43
N PRO A 82 3.54 -45.47 -16.25
CA PRO A 82 3.77 -44.06 -16.58
C PRO A 82 3.59 -43.17 -15.35
N VAL A 83 4.40 -42.12 -15.23
CA VAL A 83 4.22 -41.10 -14.17
C VAL A 83 3.42 -39.94 -14.75
N PRO A 84 2.27 -39.55 -14.14
CA PRO A 84 1.48 -38.43 -14.63
C PRO A 84 2.27 -37.11 -14.52
N GLY A 85 1.96 -36.20 -15.43
CA GLY A 85 2.45 -34.83 -15.38
C GLY A 85 1.88 -34.06 -14.19
N ALA A 86 2.63 -33.07 -13.72
CA ALA A 86 2.17 -32.11 -12.73
C ALA A 86 1.31 -31.04 -13.41
N ASP A 87 0.18 -30.68 -12.79
CA ASP A 87 -0.67 -29.58 -13.24
C ASP A 87 0.07 -28.24 -13.14
N ALA A 88 -0.28 -27.29 -14.01
CA ALA A 88 0.24 -25.94 -13.92
C ALA A 88 -0.22 -25.26 -12.62
N ILE A 89 0.65 -24.48 -11.99
CA ILE A 89 0.36 -23.76 -10.74
C ILE A 89 0.53 -22.26 -10.98
N ILE A 90 -0.40 -21.45 -10.47
CA ILE A 90 -0.24 -19.99 -10.42
C ILE A 90 0.01 -19.59 -8.98
N GLU A 91 1.09 -18.85 -8.78
CA GLU A 91 1.41 -18.18 -7.53
C GLU A 91 1.14 -16.69 -7.66
N TYR A 92 0.68 -16.06 -6.58
CA TYR A 92 0.37 -14.63 -6.51
C TYR A 92 1.26 -13.95 -5.46
N PRO A 93 2.51 -13.57 -5.80
CA PRO A 93 3.47 -13.06 -4.82
C PRO A 93 3.02 -11.79 -4.08
N TYR A 94 2.16 -10.96 -4.68
CA TYR A 94 1.65 -9.74 -4.04
C TYR A 94 0.72 -10.02 -2.84
N LEU A 95 0.14 -11.22 -2.74
CA LEU A 95 -0.66 -11.61 -1.58
C LEU A 95 0.20 -11.87 -0.35
N ALA A 96 1.49 -12.19 -0.49
CA ALA A 96 2.37 -12.39 0.66
C ALA A 96 2.53 -11.12 1.53
N THR A 97 2.30 -9.94 0.94
CA THR A 97 2.26 -8.64 1.63
C THR A 97 0.90 -8.30 2.25
N VAL A 98 -0.17 -9.02 1.87
CA VAL A 98 -1.51 -8.86 2.42
C VAL A 98 -1.64 -9.87 3.55
N SER A 99 -1.45 -9.44 4.80
CA SER A 99 -1.63 -10.35 5.95
C SER A 99 -3.04 -10.97 5.89
N ASP A 100 -3.15 -12.30 5.99
CA ASP A 100 -4.38 -13.11 5.92
C ASP A 100 -5.43 -12.84 7.03
N ASN A 101 -5.34 -11.74 7.76
CA ASN A 101 -6.28 -11.46 8.85
C ASN A 101 -7.31 -10.42 8.41
N GLU A 102 -8.43 -10.91 7.89
CA GLU A 102 -9.70 -10.17 7.93
C GLU A 102 -10.14 -10.08 9.40
N GLY A 103 -9.79 -8.98 10.06
CA GLY A 103 -10.24 -8.72 11.43
C GLY A 103 -9.35 -7.73 12.18
N PRO A 104 -9.86 -7.14 13.27
CA PRO A 104 -9.07 -6.26 14.13
C PRO A 104 -7.80 -6.97 14.64
N LYS A 105 -6.63 -6.36 14.46
CA LYS A 105 -5.36 -6.95 14.91
C LYS A 105 -5.21 -6.80 16.43
N GLU A 106 -4.91 -7.88 17.14
CA GLU A 106 -4.40 -7.78 18.51
C GLU A 106 -2.96 -7.22 18.48
N LEU A 107 -2.77 -6.09 19.15
CA LEU A 107 -1.46 -5.49 19.40
C LEU A 107 -0.68 -6.33 20.42
N GLU A 108 0.64 -6.16 20.48
CA GLU A 108 1.53 -6.88 21.42
C GLU A 108 1.15 -6.68 22.90
N ASP A 109 0.36 -5.64 23.22
CA ASP A 109 -0.20 -5.33 24.56
C ASP A 109 -1.61 -5.94 24.79
N GLY A 110 -2.10 -6.82 23.91
CA GLY A 110 -3.42 -7.44 24.01
C GLY A 110 -4.60 -6.50 23.70
N ARG A 111 -4.34 -5.31 23.16
CA ARG A 111 -5.36 -4.35 22.72
C ARG A 111 -5.71 -4.58 21.25
N VAL A 112 -6.99 -4.49 20.93
CA VAL A 112 -7.51 -4.75 19.58
C VAL A 112 -7.52 -3.45 18.75
N ASP A 113 -6.85 -3.45 17.59
CA ASP A 113 -6.80 -2.35 16.62
C ASP A 113 -8.01 -2.39 15.68
N TYR A 114 -9.05 -1.64 16.05
CA TYR A 114 -10.25 -1.45 15.24
C TYR A 114 -10.09 -0.40 14.13
N TYR A 115 -8.92 0.24 14.00
CA TYR A 115 -8.68 1.24 12.97
C TYR A 115 -8.00 0.66 11.74
N ASN A 116 -7.27 -0.45 11.81
CA ASN A 116 -6.60 -1.04 10.65
C ASN A 116 -7.18 -2.42 10.29
N ILE A 117 -8.44 -2.42 9.84
CA ILE A 117 -9.24 -3.64 9.59
C ILE A 117 -9.05 -4.18 8.16
N THR A 118 -8.95 -3.31 7.16
CA THR A 118 -8.89 -3.72 5.75
C THR A 118 -7.46 -3.61 5.20
N SER A 119 -6.89 -4.74 4.78
CA SER A 119 -5.63 -4.76 4.03
C SER A 119 -5.92 -4.61 2.52
N ILE A 120 -5.67 -3.43 1.96
CA ILE A 120 -5.87 -3.18 0.53
C ILE A 120 -4.70 -3.80 -0.24
N PRO A 121 -4.92 -4.67 -1.25
CA PRO A 121 -3.86 -5.29 -2.04
C PRO A 121 -3.24 -4.27 -3.01
N ASN A 122 -2.42 -3.39 -2.44
CA ASN A 122 -1.70 -2.33 -3.11
C ASN A 122 -0.53 -2.91 -3.90
N VAL A 123 -0.41 -2.52 -5.17
CA VAL A 123 0.72 -2.88 -6.03
C VAL A 123 1.30 -1.66 -6.72
N ALA A 124 2.61 -1.66 -6.87
CA ALA A 124 3.34 -0.64 -7.61
C ALA A 124 3.52 -1.05 -9.08
N LYS A 125 3.66 -0.08 -9.98
CA LYS A 125 4.01 -0.27 -11.37
C LYS A 125 5.28 -1.11 -11.49
N GLY A 126 5.22 -2.15 -12.31
CA GLY A 126 6.31 -3.10 -12.52
C GLY A 126 6.38 -4.23 -11.48
N GLN A 127 5.51 -4.23 -10.46
CA GLN A 127 5.46 -5.32 -9.48
C GLN A 127 4.92 -6.62 -10.11
N LEU A 128 5.49 -7.75 -9.70
CA LEU A 128 5.07 -9.09 -10.11
C LEU A 128 3.73 -9.44 -9.44
N LEU A 129 2.71 -9.69 -10.26
CA LEU A 129 1.35 -10.00 -9.82
C LEU A 129 1.09 -11.51 -9.80
N ALA A 130 1.55 -12.23 -10.82
CA ALA A 130 1.34 -13.66 -10.91
C ALA A 130 2.53 -14.34 -11.58
N ARG A 131 2.87 -15.54 -11.10
CA ARG A 131 3.88 -16.42 -11.68
C ARG A 131 3.24 -17.78 -11.96
N LYS A 132 3.32 -18.23 -13.21
CA LYS A 132 2.86 -19.55 -13.64
C LYS A 132 4.04 -20.51 -13.74
N THR A 133 3.90 -21.65 -13.09
CA THR A 133 4.70 -22.86 -13.33
C THR A 133 3.96 -23.69 -14.37
N PRO A 134 4.52 -23.94 -15.57
CA PRO A 134 3.87 -24.71 -16.64
C PRO A 134 3.56 -26.15 -16.22
N ALA A 135 2.55 -26.78 -16.85
CA ALA A 135 2.29 -28.20 -16.62
C ALA A 135 3.41 -29.07 -17.22
N SER A 136 3.67 -30.23 -16.61
CA SER A 136 4.61 -31.21 -17.18
C SER A 136 3.89 -32.28 -17.99
N SER A 137 4.57 -32.86 -18.97
CA SER A 137 4.01 -33.91 -19.83
C SER A 137 3.95 -35.29 -19.16
N GLY A 138 4.49 -35.44 -17.96
CA GLY A 138 4.72 -36.74 -17.32
C GLY A 138 5.85 -37.54 -17.98
N THR A 139 6.16 -38.72 -17.44
CA THR A 139 7.15 -39.64 -18.02
C THR A 139 6.46 -40.89 -18.59
N PRO A 140 6.78 -41.28 -19.84
CA PRO A 140 6.24 -42.51 -20.42
C PRO A 140 6.59 -43.74 -19.60
N GLY A 141 5.62 -44.63 -19.45
CA GLY A 141 5.83 -45.99 -18.96
C GLY A 141 6.24 -46.92 -20.10
N THR A 142 6.54 -48.16 -19.76
CA THR A 142 6.89 -49.21 -20.72
C THR A 142 6.04 -50.44 -20.42
N ALA A 143 5.21 -50.86 -21.36
CA ALA A 143 4.43 -52.09 -21.26
C ALA A 143 5.35 -53.31 -21.24
N VAL A 144 4.84 -54.44 -20.75
CA VAL A 144 5.54 -55.75 -20.81
C VAL A 144 5.84 -56.19 -22.25
N THR A 145 5.14 -55.63 -23.25
CA THR A 145 5.37 -55.85 -24.68
C THR A 145 6.51 -55.00 -25.27
N GLY A 146 7.07 -54.08 -24.49
CA GLY A 146 8.08 -53.10 -24.92
C GLY A 146 7.50 -51.85 -25.59
N GLU A 147 6.17 -51.74 -25.71
CA GLU A 147 5.50 -50.54 -26.22
C GLU A 147 5.48 -49.42 -25.16
N PRO A 148 5.72 -48.15 -25.52
CA PRO A 148 5.60 -47.04 -24.58
C PRO A 148 4.13 -46.79 -24.19
N ILE A 149 3.88 -46.57 -22.90
CA ILE A 149 2.57 -46.19 -22.37
C ILE A 149 2.57 -44.68 -22.14
N ALA A 150 1.67 -43.98 -22.82
CA ALA A 150 1.56 -42.52 -22.73
C ALA A 150 1.14 -42.08 -21.31
N PRO A 151 1.83 -41.10 -20.71
CA PRO A 151 1.42 -40.52 -19.44
C PRO A 151 0.20 -39.62 -19.62
N LYS A 152 -0.54 -39.40 -18.53
CA LYS A 152 -1.53 -38.32 -18.47
C LYS A 152 -0.78 -37.01 -18.32
N ALA A 153 -0.90 -36.11 -19.30
CA ALA A 153 -0.34 -34.76 -19.21
C ALA A 153 -1.02 -33.96 -18.10
N GLY A 154 -0.27 -33.09 -17.42
CA GLY A 154 -0.83 -32.16 -16.46
C GLY A 154 -1.77 -31.15 -17.13
N LYS A 155 -2.71 -30.60 -16.35
CA LYS A 155 -3.65 -29.58 -16.81
C LYS A 155 -2.95 -28.24 -16.95
N GLU A 156 -3.08 -27.63 -18.13
CA GLU A 156 -2.53 -26.32 -18.42
C GLU A 156 -3.47 -25.21 -17.90
N ILE A 157 -2.90 -24.14 -17.33
CA ILE A 157 -3.63 -22.95 -16.89
C ILE A 157 -3.11 -21.73 -17.65
N ASN A 158 -4.01 -20.87 -18.12
CA ASN A 158 -3.64 -19.63 -18.81
C ASN A 158 -3.76 -18.43 -17.88
N LEU A 159 -2.69 -17.66 -17.77
CA LEU A 159 -2.70 -16.34 -17.17
C LEU A 159 -3.47 -15.38 -18.09
N LYS A 160 -4.53 -14.77 -17.58
CA LYS A 160 -5.38 -13.86 -18.36
C LYS A 160 -5.17 -12.42 -17.87
N PRO A 161 -4.43 -11.59 -18.62
CA PRO A 161 -4.24 -10.19 -18.25
C PRO A 161 -5.53 -9.42 -18.48
N GLY A 162 -5.93 -8.65 -17.48
CA GLY A 162 -7.01 -7.67 -17.57
C GLY A 162 -6.47 -6.28 -17.89
N LYS A 163 -7.19 -5.26 -17.41
CA LYS A 163 -6.79 -3.86 -17.53
C LYS A 163 -5.54 -3.57 -16.70
N ASN A 164 -4.62 -2.80 -17.29
CA ASN A 164 -3.38 -2.34 -16.66
C ASN A 164 -2.47 -3.46 -16.14
N VAL A 165 -2.49 -4.62 -16.79
CA VAL A 165 -1.62 -5.75 -16.50
C VAL A 165 -0.91 -6.18 -17.79
N VAL A 166 0.38 -6.47 -17.70
CA VAL A 166 1.22 -6.86 -18.85
C VAL A 166 1.91 -8.19 -18.62
N HIS A 167 2.19 -8.91 -19.71
CA HIS A 167 2.93 -10.17 -19.70
C HIS A 167 4.43 -9.98 -19.88
N ASN A 168 5.22 -10.94 -19.41
CA ASN A 168 6.55 -11.17 -19.97
C ASN A 168 6.47 -11.82 -21.37
N GLN A 169 7.59 -11.82 -22.09
CA GLN A 169 7.67 -12.41 -23.44
C GLN A 169 7.25 -13.89 -23.47
N GLU A 170 7.57 -14.64 -22.41
CA GLU A 170 7.29 -16.07 -22.28
C GLU A 170 5.85 -16.40 -21.85
N ARG A 171 5.04 -15.39 -21.51
CA ARG A 171 3.66 -15.54 -20.99
C ARG A 171 3.53 -16.39 -19.71
N THR A 172 4.60 -16.45 -18.92
CA THR A 172 4.67 -17.14 -17.62
C THR A 172 4.48 -16.20 -16.44
N MET A 173 4.57 -14.89 -16.65
CA MET A 173 4.47 -13.89 -15.58
C MET A 173 3.54 -12.73 -15.96
N LEU A 174 2.90 -12.14 -14.95
CA LEU A 174 2.08 -10.92 -15.04
C LEU A 174 2.67 -9.81 -14.17
N TYR A 175 2.72 -8.59 -14.71
CA TYR A 175 3.20 -7.40 -14.02
C TYR A 175 2.16 -6.27 -14.04
N ALA A 176 2.17 -5.44 -13.00
CA ALA A 176 1.34 -4.23 -12.95
C ALA A 176 1.87 -3.17 -13.94
N ALA A 177 1.00 -2.60 -14.75
CA ALA A 177 1.36 -1.51 -15.66
C ALA A 177 1.31 -0.13 -14.98
N ILE A 178 0.60 -0.03 -13.85
CA ILE A 178 0.37 1.19 -13.05
C ILE A 178 0.34 0.84 -11.56
N ASP A 179 0.38 1.85 -10.70
CA ASP A 179 0.09 1.72 -9.27
C ASP A 179 -1.42 1.55 -9.03
N GLY A 180 -1.81 0.71 -8.07
CA GLY A 180 -3.22 0.59 -7.68
C GLY A 180 -3.58 -0.68 -6.92
N GLN A 181 -4.87 -1.02 -6.95
CA GLN A 181 -5.43 -2.22 -6.32
C GLN A 181 -5.54 -3.37 -7.32
N VAL A 182 -5.12 -4.57 -6.92
CA VAL A 182 -5.39 -5.80 -7.69
C VAL A 182 -6.83 -6.26 -7.49
N SER A 183 -7.51 -6.61 -8.59
CA SER A 183 -8.83 -7.23 -8.55
C SER A 183 -9.00 -8.29 -9.63
N PHE A 184 -9.87 -9.26 -9.35
CA PHE A 184 -10.29 -10.27 -10.33
C PHE A 184 -11.66 -9.90 -10.89
N THR A 185 -11.79 -9.93 -12.21
CA THR A 185 -13.09 -9.84 -12.89
C THR A 185 -13.53 -11.21 -13.40
N ASP A 186 -14.75 -11.29 -13.91
CA ASP A 186 -15.30 -12.50 -14.55
C ASP A 186 -14.29 -13.19 -15.48
N HIS A 187 -14.24 -14.51 -15.40
CA HIS A 187 -13.30 -15.40 -16.10
C HIS A 187 -11.83 -15.35 -15.63
N ASP A 188 -11.57 -15.00 -14.36
CA ASP A 188 -10.24 -15.01 -13.73
C ASP A 188 -9.24 -14.05 -14.37
N LYS A 189 -9.72 -12.91 -14.87
CA LYS A 189 -8.83 -11.86 -15.39
C LYS A 189 -8.32 -10.99 -14.25
N LEU A 190 -7.00 -10.83 -14.20
CA LEU A 190 -6.33 -10.01 -13.19
C LEU A 190 -6.21 -8.57 -13.69
N ASN A 191 -6.75 -7.61 -12.93
CA ASN A 191 -6.77 -6.19 -13.28
C ASN A 191 -6.09 -5.37 -12.18
N VAL A 192 -5.51 -4.23 -12.56
CA VAL A 192 -5.04 -3.21 -11.60
C VAL A 192 -5.82 -1.92 -11.81
N PHE A 193 -6.46 -1.42 -10.75
CA PHE A 193 -7.23 -0.18 -10.79
C PHE A 193 -6.58 0.91 -9.93
N PRO A 194 -6.40 2.14 -10.45
CA PRO A 194 -5.79 3.24 -9.72
C PRO A 194 -6.77 3.97 -8.79
N VAL A 195 -7.99 3.45 -8.64
CA VAL A 195 -9.06 4.04 -7.84
C VAL A 195 -9.59 3.00 -6.85
N PHE A 196 -9.59 3.36 -5.57
CA PHE A 196 -10.23 2.59 -4.51
C PHE A 196 -11.55 3.25 -4.14
N GLU A 197 -12.66 2.50 -4.23
CA GLU A 197 -14.00 3.03 -3.98
C GLU A 197 -14.62 2.42 -2.70
N VAL A 198 -14.97 3.29 -1.75
CA VAL A 198 -15.74 2.95 -0.56
C VAL A 198 -17.20 3.32 -0.80
N LYS A 199 -18.07 2.30 -0.81
CA LYS A 199 -19.51 2.47 -1.13
C LYS A 199 -20.31 3.18 -0.03
N GLY A 200 -19.78 3.25 1.20
CA GLY A 200 -20.43 3.86 2.35
C GLY A 200 -19.50 4.81 3.10
N ASP A 201 -19.63 4.81 4.42
CA ASP A 201 -18.85 5.64 5.32
C ASP A 201 -17.51 4.96 5.66
N VAL A 202 -16.51 5.77 5.97
CA VAL A 202 -15.27 5.29 6.60
C VAL A 202 -15.50 5.30 8.12
N ASP A 203 -15.74 4.12 8.66
CA ASP A 203 -16.07 3.83 10.04
C ASP A 203 -15.30 2.60 10.55
N PHE A 204 -15.72 2.02 11.69
CA PHE A 204 -15.11 0.80 12.23
C PHE A 204 -15.36 -0.46 11.38
N GLY A 205 -16.17 -0.41 10.32
CA GLY A 205 -16.31 -1.50 9.37
C GLY A 205 -15.22 -1.46 8.29
N VAL A 206 -14.83 -0.25 7.86
CA VAL A 206 -13.81 -0.04 6.81
C VAL A 206 -12.42 0.12 7.41
N GLY A 207 -12.31 0.93 8.47
CA GLY A 207 -11.04 1.35 9.05
C GLY A 207 -10.35 2.47 8.26
N ASN A 208 -9.11 2.75 8.65
CA ASN A 208 -8.19 3.63 7.96
C ASN A 208 -7.87 3.09 6.57
N ILE A 209 -7.64 4.02 5.65
CA ILE A 209 -7.34 3.72 4.26
C ILE A 209 -5.95 4.28 3.95
N ASP A 210 -5.08 3.44 3.39
CA ASP A 210 -3.80 3.85 2.82
C ASP A 210 -3.70 3.25 1.41
N PHE A 211 -3.79 4.11 0.39
CA PHE A 211 -3.95 3.68 -0.99
C PHE A 211 -2.98 4.38 -1.94
N VAL A 212 -2.30 3.59 -2.77
CA VAL A 212 -1.35 4.06 -3.80
C VAL A 212 -2.07 4.51 -5.08
N GLY A 213 -3.06 5.38 -4.92
CA GLY A 213 -3.86 5.93 -6.02
C GLY A 213 -4.92 6.90 -5.52
N THR A 214 -6.02 7.01 -6.25
CA THR A 214 -7.15 7.87 -5.90
C THR A 214 -8.15 7.14 -5.01
N VAL A 215 -8.66 7.78 -3.96
CA VAL A 215 -9.69 7.22 -3.08
C VAL A 215 -11.02 7.95 -3.32
N VAL A 216 -12.10 7.20 -3.52
CA VAL A 216 -13.46 7.72 -3.67
C VAL A 216 -14.35 7.15 -2.57
N ILE A 217 -14.88 8.03 -1.73
CA ILE A 217 -15.76 7.68 -0.61
C ILE A 217 -17.14 8.22 -0.93
N ARG A 218 -18.12 7.31 -1.04
CA ARG A 218 -19.51 7.66 -1.37
C ARG A 218 -20.27 8.20 -0.16
N GLY A 219 -19.85 7.85 1.04
CA GLY A 219 -20.40 8.34 2.31
C GLY A 219 -19.53 9.39 2.97
N ASN A 220 -19.53 9.35 4.30
CA ASN A 220 -18.81 10.26 5.19
C ASN A 220 -17.47 9.67 5.65
N VAL A 221 -16.59 10.53 6.17
CA VAL A 221 -15.42 10.09 6.94
C VAL A 221 -15.63 10.48 8.39
N LEU A 222 -15.82 9.48 9.25
CA LEU A 222 -16.17 9.69 10.65
C LEU A 222 -14.96 10.06 11.50
N ASN A 223 -15.23 10.52 12.72
CA ASN A 223 -14.24 11.02 13.65
C ASN A 223 -13.21 9.96 14.04
N GLY A 224 -11.94 10.36 14.05
CA GLY A 224 -10.82 9.50 14.43
C GLY A 224 -10.27 8.61 13.30
N PHE A 225 -10.90 8.59 12.12
CA PHE A 225 -10.40 7.82 10.98
C PHE A 225 -9.40 8.60 10.13
N ARG A 226 -8.54 7.86 9.44
CA ARG A 226 -7.50 8.39 8.56
C ARG A 226 -7.61 7.82 7.16
N VAL A 227 -7.55 8.70 6.16
CA VAL A 227 -7.49 8.34 4.74
C VAL A 227 -6.24 8.96 4.11
N LYS A 228 -5.37 8.12 3.56
CA LYS A 228 -4.15 8.49 2.83
C LYS A 228 -4.24 8.03 1.38
N ALA A 229 -3.86 8.90 0.47
CA ALA A 229 -3.85 8.65 -0.96
C ALA A 229 -2.64 9.31 -1.63
N SER A 230 -1.91 8.58 -2.47
CA SER A 230 -0.90 9.19 -3.36
C SER A 230 -1.54 9.95 -4.53
N GLY A 231 -2.81 9.68 -4.83
CA GLY A 231 -3.61 10.43 -5.81
C GLY A 231 -4.51 11.47 -5.15
N ASP A 232 -5.71 11.61 -5.72
CA ASP A 232 -6.74 12.49 -5.19
C ASP A 232 -7.61 11.77 -4.13
N ILE A 233 -8.27 12.52 -3.26
CA ILE A 233 -9.33 12.01 -2.38
C ILE A 233 -10.64 12.70 -2.74
N ARG A 234 -11.69 11.92 -2.97
CA ARG A 234 -13.04 12.42 -3.23
C ARG A 234 -14.02 11.89 -2.21
N VAL A 235 -14.66 12.77 -1.44
CA VAL A 235 -15.70 12.43 -0.47
C VAL A 235 -17.02 13.05 -0.92
N LEU A 236 -18.06 12.23 -1.10
CA LEU A 236 -19.39 12.75 -1.45
C LEU A 236 -20.19 13.22 -0.23
N GLY A 237 -19.92 12.64 0.95
CA GLY A 237 -20.50 13.05 2.22
C GLY A 237 -19.75 14.19 2.90
N SER A 238 -19.83 14.22 4.24
CA SER A 238 -19.09 15.11 5.13
C SER A 238 -17.79 14.47 5.63
N VAL A 239 -16.90 15.31 6.13
CA VAL A 239 -15.72 14.88 6.90
C VAL A 239 -15.86 15.41 8.31
N GLU A 240 -15.85 14.52 9.29
CA GLU A 240 -16.14 14.81 10.69
C GLU A 240 -14.95 14.44 11.56
N GLY A 241 -14.15 15.42 12.01
CA GLY A 241 -13.02 15.16 12.92
C GLY A 241 -11.98 14.13 12.43
N ALA A 242 -11.87 13.92 11.11
CA ALA A 242 -11.01 12.91 10.51
C ALA A 242 -9.71 13.51 9.93
N GLU A 243 -8.78 12.63 9.58
CA GLU A 243 -7.52 12.99 8.93
C GLU A 243 -7.50 12.54 7.46
N LEU A 244 -7.39 13.49 6.53
CA LEU A 244 -7.27 13.20 5.10
C LEU A 244 -5.94 13.75 4.58
N TYR A 245 -5.13 12.89 3.96
CA TYR A 245 -3.87 13.26 3.34
C TYR A 245 -3.85 12.80 1.88
N ALA A 246 -3.79 13.75 0.96
CA ALA A 246 -3.66 13.47 -0.47
C ALA A 246 -2.41 14.16 -1.01
N GLU A 247 -1.57 13.46 -1.77
CA GLU A 247 -0.52 14.14 -2.57
C GLU A 247 -1.14 14.93 -3.74
N GLY A 248 -2.32 14.51 -4.20
CA GLY A 248 -3.15 15.22 -5.15
C GLY A 248 -4.05 16.28 -4.53
N SER A 249 -5.29 16.34 -5.02
CA SER A 249 -6.35 17.26 -4.57
C SER A 249 -7.37 16.53 -3.69
N ILE A 250 -8.06 17.29 -2.84
CA ILE A 250 -9.17 16.77 -2.03
C ILE A 250 -10.47 17.49 -2.43
N GLU A 251 -11.48 16.73 -2.86
CA GLU A 251 -12.84 17.24 -3.11
C GLU A 251 -13.83 16.64 -2.11
N ILE A 252 -14.47 17.50 -1.32
CA ILE A 252 -15.50 17.11 -0.36
C ILE A 252 -16.80 17.79 -0.78
N LYS A 253 -17.79 17.03 -1.24
CA LYS A 253 -19.00 17.61 -1.83
C LYS A 253 -19.85 18.35 -0.79
N SER A 254 -19.95 17.81 0.43
CA SER A 254 -20.69 18.44 1.52
C SER A 254 -19.78 19.44 2.26
N GLY A 255 -19.29 19.12 3.45
CA GLY A 255 -18.47 20.05 4.23
C GLY A 255 -17.59 19.35 5.25
N ILE A 256 -16.80 20.17 5.94
CA ILE A 256 -15.83 19.73 6.95
C ILE A 256 -16.29 20.28 8.30
N VAL A 257 -16.45 19.41 9.29
CA VAL A 257 -16.76 19.77 10.68
C VAL A 257 -15.80 19.03 11.59
N ALA A 258 -14.81 19.71 12.13
CA ALA A 258 -13.70 19.00 12.79
C ALA A 258 -13.61 19.24 14.32
N GLN A 259 -14.33 20.21 14.88
CA GLN A 259 -14.25 20.55 16.32
C GLN A 259 -12.79 20.72 16.80
N ASP A 260 -11.94 21.34 15.99
CA ASP A 260 -10.50 21.52 16.17
C ASP A 260 -9.68 20.20 16.22
N LYS A 261 -10.28 19.09 15.80
CA LYS A 261 -9.64 17.77 15.65
C LYS A 261 -9.43 17.44 14.17
N GLY A 262 -8.52 16.51 13.90
CA GLY A 262 -8.20 16.08 12.54
C GLY A 262 -7.48 17.15 11.71
N ALA A 263 -7.13 16.77 10.50
CA ALA A 263 -6.38 17.60 9.56
C ALA A 263 -6.70 17.17 8.12
N ILE A 264 -6.94 18.15 7.25
CA ILE A 264 -7.16 17.89 5.82
C ILE A 264 -6.03 18.56 5.05
N VAL A 265 -5.20 17.73 4.44
CA VAL A 265 -3.96 18.16 3.78
C VAL A 265 -3.94 17.63 2.34
N ALA A 266 -3.88 18.56 1.39
CA ALA A 266 -3.75 18.25 -0.04
C ALA A 266 -2.47 18.86 -0.61
N GLY A 267 -1.72 18.10 -1.40
CA GLY A 267 -0.56 18.61 -2.13
C GLY A 267 -0.94 19.64 -3.20
N LYS A 268 -2.18 19.59 -3.71
CA LYS A 268 -2.71 20.55 -4.69
C LYS A 268 -3.88 21.37 -4.11
N ASP A 269 -5.10 21.09 -4.55
CA ASP A 269 -6.27 21.91 -4.28
C ASP A 269 -7.19 21.24 -3.26
N ILE A 270 -7.94 22.05 -2.49
CA ILE A 270 -9.05 21.58 -1.66
C ILE A 270 -10.33 22.27 -2.12
N ARG A 271 -11.36 21.50 -2.42
CA ARG A 271 -12.69 22.02 -2.77
C ARG A 271 -13.76 21.45 -1.83
N THR A 272 -14.55 22.33 -1.23
CA THR A 272 -15.63 21.94 -0.30
C THR A 272 -16.79 22.94 -0.28
N SER A 273 -17.96 22.57 0.26
CA SER A 273 -19.03 23.55 0.43
C SER A 273 -18.82 24.41 1.67
N PHE A 274 -18.41 23.84 2.80
CA PHE A 274 -18.12 24.61 4.01
C PHE A 274 -17.02 24.00 4.87
N ILE A 275 -16.43 24.82 5.72
CA ILE A 275 -15.38 24.47 6.68
C ILE A 275 -15.76 25.05 8.03
N GLN A 276 -15.84 24.23 9.08
CA GLN A 276 -16.18 24.66 10.43
C GLN A 276 -15.29 23.99 11.48
N ASN A 277 -14.68 24.81 12.36
CA ASN A 277 -13.77 24.36 13.43
C ASN A 277 -12.76 23.33 12.91
N ALA A 278 -12.05 23.65 11.82
CA ALA A 278 -11.20 22.68 11.13
C ALA A 278 -9.84 23.24 10.73
N ASN A 279 -8.88 22.32 10.55
CA ASN A 279 -7.53 22.62 10.06
C ASN A 279 -7.39 22.10 8.63
N VAL A 280 -7.21 23.03 7.67
CA VAL A 280 -7.19 22.72 6.24
C VAL A 280 -5.95 23.33 5.61
N THR A 281 -5.16 22.52 4.89
CA THR A 281 -3.93 22.94 4.21
C THR A 281 -3.90 22.44 2.77
N ALA A 282 -3.75 23.35 1.82
CA ALA A 282 -3.62 23.04 0.39
C ALA A 282 -2.33 23.63 -0.17
N GLY A 283 -1.55 22.84 -0.93
CA GLY A 283 -0.33 23.31 -1.57
C GLY A 283 -0.59 24.40 -2.64
N ASN A 284 -1.78 24.45 -3.22
CA ASN A 284 -2.19 25.45 -4.20
C ASN A 284 -3.33 26.34 -3.68
N GLN A 285 -4.58 25.86 -3.72
CA GLN A 285 -5.74 26.71 -3.43
C GLN A 285 -6.83 25.99 -2.64
N VAL A 286 -7.55 26.75 -1.82
CA VAL A 286 -8.75 26.29 -1.10
C VAL A 286 -9.97 27.01 -1.66
N ILE A 287 -10.91 26.25 -2.20
CA ILE A 287 -12.15 26.75 -2.82
C ILE A 287 -13.34 26.29 -1.98
N VAL A 288 -14.08 27.25 -1.43
CA VAL A 288 -15.22 27.01 -0.55
C VAL A 288 -16.46 27.67 -1.13
N SER A 289 -17.55 26.92 -1.32
CA SER A 289 -18.74 27.47 -1.98
C SER A 289 -19.69 28.24 -1.06
N GLN A 290 -19.71 27.93 0.25
CA GLN A 290 -20.66 28.49 1.22
C GLN A 290 -19.95 29.23 2.35
N SER A 291 -19.21 28.56 3.23
CA SER A 291 -18.69 29.26 4.42
C SER A 291 -17.41 28.68 5.00
N ILE A 292 -16.58 29.56 5.55
CA ILE A 292 -15.43 29.22 6.42
C ILE A 292 -15.70 29.82 7.78
N MET A 293 -15.84 28.99 8.81
CA MET A 293 -16.21 29.42 10.16
C MET A 293 -15.21 28.89 11.19
N PHE A 294 -14.62 29.78 11.98
CA PHE A 294 -13.76 29.45 13.13
C PHE A 294 -12.68 28.41 12.77
N SER A 295 -12.04 28.56 11.62
CA SER A 295 -11.16 27.53 11.05
C SER A 295 -9.77 28.08 10.75
N ASN A 296 -8.78 27.19 10.73
CA ASN A 296 -7.42 27.49 10.30
C ASN A 296 -7.24 26.97 8.87
N VAL A 297 -7.17 27.89 7.91
CA VAL A 297 -7.10 27.56 6.47
C VAL A 297 -5.82 28.10 5.88
N ARG A 298 -5.03 27.22 5.26
CA ARG A 298 -3.75 27.54 4.64
C ARG A 298 -3.76 27.14 3.17
N ALA A 299 -3.39 28.06 2.30
CA ALA A 299 -3.26 27.82 0.87
C ALA A 299 -1.92 28.36 0.36
N GLY A 300 -1.20 27.58 -0.45
CA GLY A 300 0.05 28.04 -1.06
C GLY A 300 -0.14 29.28 -1.96
N LYS A 301 -1.31 29.42 -2.59
CA LYS A 301 -1.67 30.53 -3.48
C LYS A 301 -2.92 31.26 -3.02
N GLN A 302 -4.10 30.64 -3.05
CA GLN A 302 -5.37 31.37 -2.94
C GLN A 302 -6.40 30.69 -2.05
N ILE A 303 -7.18 31.49 -1.30
CA ILE A 303 -8.41 31.05 -0.63
C ILE A 303 -9.59 31.78 -1.26
N ILE A 304 -10.57 31.03 -1.76
CA ILE A 304 -11.70 31.55 -2.54
C ILE A 304 -13.02 31.09 -1.89
N CYS A 305 -13.81 32.03 -1.38
CA CYS A 305 -15.14 31.82 -0.82
C CYS A 305 -16.19 32.75 -1.48
N LYS A 306 -16.31 32.65 -2.80
CA LYS A 306 -17.11 33.58 -3.64
C LYS A 306 -18.52 33.11 -3.99
N GLY A 307 -18.97 31.97 -3.47
CA GLY A 307 -20.30 31.47 -3.81
C GLY A 307 -21.42 32.39 -3.31
N PRO A 308 -22.69 32.13 -3.70
CA PRO A 308 -23.83 32.97 -3.33
C PRO A 308 -23.99 33.15 -1.81
N LYS A 309 -23.62 32.13 -1.04
CA LYS A 309 -23.63 32.15 0.44
C LYS A 309 -22.24 32.40 1.06
N GLY A 310 -21.24 32.73 0.22
CA GLY A 310 -19.82 32.84 0.55
C GLY A 310 -19.54 33.76 1.74
N ILE A 311 -19.21 33.19 2.89
CA ILE A 311 -18.94 33.97 4.10
C ILE A 311 -17.77 33.40 4.90
N ILE A 312 -16.91 34.29 5.40
CA ILE A 312 -15.77 33.95 6.24
C ILE A 312 -15.94 34.61 7.60
N ILE A 313 -16.03 33.81 8.68
CA ILE A 313 -16.24 34.30 10.05
C ILE A 313 -15.28 33.58 10.99
N GLY A 314 -14.34 34.30 11.58
CA GLY A 314 -13.48 33.76 12.62
C GLY A 314 -12.39 32.80 12.12
N GLY A 315 -11.33 32.70 12.91
CA GLY A 315 -10.18 31.85 12.61
C GLY A 315 -9.05 32.58 11.88
N VAL A 316 -8.14 31.79 11.32
CA VAL A 316 -6.91 32.26 10.68
C VAL A 316 -6.83 31.73 9.25
N LEU A 317 -6.78 32.65 8.29
CA LEU A 317 -6.70 32.33 6.88
C LEU A 317 -5.38 32.85 6.30
N GLN A 318 -4.58 31.96 5.73
CA GLN A 318 -3.25 32.27 5.21
C GLN A 318 -3.16 31.86 3.73
N ALA A 319 -2.82 32.81 2.86
CA ALA A 319 -2.67 32.57 1.43
C ALA A 319 -1.41 33.24 0.87
N GLY A 320 -0.75 32.60 -0.09
CA GLY A 320 0.43 33.19 -0.75
C GLY A 320 0.12 34.45 -1.56
N GLU A 321 -1.02 34.49 -2.24
CA GLU A 321 -1.36 35.53 -3.23
C GLU A 321 -2.67 36.24 -2.89
N LYS A 322 -3.74 35.50 -2.58
CA LYS A 322 -5.08 36.11 -2.50
C LYS A 322 -6.04 35.41 -1.56
N ILE A 323 -6.80 36.21 -0.79
CA ILE A 323 -7.99 35.75 -0.08
C ILE A 323 -9.18 36.52 -0.62
N ALA A 324 -10.19 35.82 -1.12
CA ALA A 324 -11.34 36.47 -1.74
C ALA A 324 -12.63 35.82 -1.29
N ALA A 325 -13.57 36.61 -0.79
CA ALA A 325 -14.87 36.13 -0.33
C ALA A 325 -15.99 37.08 -0.70
N ARG A 326 -17.23 36.57 -0.69
CA ARG A 326 -18.40 37.44 -0.83
C ARG A 326 -18.57 38.30 0.42
N VAL A 327 -18.58 37.70 1.60
CA VAL A 327 -18.69 38.39 2.89
C VAL A 327 -17.54 38.02 3.83
N PHE A 328 -16.97 39.01 4.51
CA PHE A 328 -16.03 38.78 5.62
C PHE A 328 -16.60 39.33 6.92
N GLY A 329 -16.49 38.54 7.99
CA GLY A 329 -16.95 38.90 9.33
C GLY A 329 -18.47 38.91 9.47
N ASN A 330 -18.92 39.46 10.59
CA ASN A 330 -20.33 39.64 10.94
C ASN A 330 -20.50 40.92 11.77
N THR A 331 -21.75 41.29 12.05
CA THR A 331 -22.09 42.48 12.86
C THR A 331 -21.58 42.40 14.31
N SER A 332 -21.33 41.19 14.82
CA SER A 332 -20.73 40.96 16.14
C SER A 332 -19.22 41.19 16.18
N ALA A 333 -18.62 41.64 15.08
CA ALA A 333 -17.18 41.90 14.95
C ALA A 333 -16.31 40.70 15.38
N THR A 334 -16.71 39.48 14.97
CA THR A 334 -15.96 38.26 15.32
C THR A 334 -14.51 38.35 14.82
N PRO A 335 -13.51 38.19 15.71
CA PRO A 335 -12.10 38.29 15.35
C PRO A 335 -11.72 37.34 14.21
N THR A 336 -11.29 37.91 13.08
CA THR A 336 -10.88 37.14 11.90
C THR A 336 -9.52 37.62 11.44
N LEU A 337 -8.56 36.70 11.31
CA LEU A 337 -7.20 37.00 10.88
C LEU A 337 -7.00 36.58 9.43
N LEU A 338 -6.70 37.54 8.57
CA LEU A 338 -6.38 37.32 7.17
C LEU A 338 -4.91 37.64 6.95
N GLU A 339 -4.16 36.69 6.42
CA GLU A 339 -2.76 36.90 6.14
C GLU A 339 -2.42 36.52 4.69
N VAL A 340 -1.87 37.47 3.94
CA VAL A 340 -1.68 37.35 2.49
C VAL A 340 -0.28 37.80 2.08
N GLY A 341 0.19 37.31 0.94
CA GLY A 341 1.45 37.76 0.32
C GLY A 341 2.66 36.91 0.71
N VAL A 342 2.45 35.86 1.50
CA VAL A 342 3.52 35.02 2.02
C VAL A 342 3.05 33.58 2.05
N LYS A 343 3.87 32.66 1.51
CA LYS A 343 3.59 31.23 1.57
C LYS A 343 3.44 30.76 3.03
N PRO A 344 2.35 30.07 3.40
CA PRO A 344 2.15 29.56 4.76
C PRO A 344 3.30 28.67 5.26
N GLU A 345 3.92 27.90 4.36
CA GLU A 345 5.07 27.02 4.65
C GLU A 345 6.27 27.82 5.19
N LEU A 346 6.65 28.92 4.53
CA LEU A 346 7.76 29.77 4.96
C LEU A 346 7.48 30.43 6.31
N ARG A 347 6.23 30.80 6.59
CA ARG A 347 5.85 31.31 7.92
C ARG A 347 5.86 30.24 9.00
N GLN A 348 5.41 29.03 8.67
CA GLN A 348 5.46 27.93 9.61
C GLN A 348 6.90 27.56 9.92
N GLU A 349 7.77 27.51 8.91
CA GLU A 349 9.21 27.31 9.08
C GLU A 349 9.83 28.41 9.95
N LEU A 350 9.52 29.68 9.67
CA LEU A 350 9.98 30.82 10.49
C LEU A 350 9.52 30.67 11.95
N SER A 351 8.27 30.30 12.18
CA SER A 351 7.72 30.10 13.54
C SER A 351 8.40 28.94 14.27
N ASN A 352 8.70 27.84 13.57
CA ASN A 352 9.42 26.71 14.13
C ASN A 352 10.86 27.10 14.49
N ILE A 353 11.58 27.75 13.57
CA ILE A 353 12.94 28.24 13.81
C ILE A 353 12.99 29.22 14.98
N GLN A 354 11.98 30.09 15.14
CA GLN A 354 11.90 31.00 16.29
C GLN A 354 11.75 30.24 17.61
N LYS A 355 10.93 29.18 17.65
CA LYS A 355 10.80 28.31 18.83
C LYS A 355 12.10 27.55 19.11
N ASP A 356 12.74 27.02 18.07
CA ASP A 356 13.99 26.28 18.19
C ASP A 356 15.12 27.20 18.69
N LEU A 357 15.24 28.42 18.16
CA LEU A 357 16.16 29.43 18.67
C LEU A 357 15.93 29.74 20.15
N GLN A 358 14.67 29.89 20.57
CA GLN A 358 14.34 30.12 21.98
C GLN A 358 14.83 28.97 22.86
N ASN A 359 14.59 27.72 22.45
CA ASN A 359 15.06 26.53 23.17
C ASN A 359 16.60 26.45 23.22
N VAL A 360 17.27 26.72 22.11
CA VAL A 360 18.74 26.71 22.03
C VAL A 360 19.33 27.79 22.93
N TYR A 361 18.80 29.01 22.94
CA TYR A 361 19.27 30.06 23.85
C TYR A 361 19.07 29.70 25.33
N GLU A 362 17.95 29.07 25.70
CA GLU A 362 17.73 28.60 27.07
C GLU A 362 18.75 27.53 27.47
N ASN A 363 19.03 26.57 26.59
CA ASN A 363 20.02 25.52 26.83
C ASN A 363 21.44 26.07 26.91
N LEU A 364 21.77 27.05 26.06
CA LEU A 364 23.05 27.73 26.05
C LEU A 364 23.23 28.50 27.37
N ARG A 365 22.21 29.22 27.83
CA ARG A 365 22.20 29.89 29.14
C ARG A 365 22.44 28.93 30.30
N LYS A 366 21.76 27.77 30.34
CA LYS A 366 21.97 26.75 31.40
C LYS A 366 23.39 26.18 31.35
N THR A 367 23.92 25.94 30.15
CA THR A 367 25.27 25.44 29.93
C THR A 367 26.32 26.45 30.40
N ASP A 368 26.15 27.72 30.08
CA ASP A 368 27.01 28.81 30.54
C ASP A 368 26.97 29.00 32.05
N GLN A 369 25.79 28.87 32.68
CA GLN A 369 25.68 28.87 34.14
C GLN A 369 26.47 27.72 34.77
N GLY A 370 26.36 26.50 34.21
CA GLY A 370 27.13 25.34 34.67
C GLY A 370 28.64 25.54 34.53
N LEU A 371 29.09 26.06 33.39
CA LEU A 371 30.50 26.41 33.16
C LEU A 371 30.97 27.54 34.11
N GLY A 372 30.12 28.53 34.36
CA GLY A 372 30.40 29.63 35.29
C GLY A 372 30.68 29.15 36.71
N VAL A 373 29.86 28.23 37.22
CA VAL A 373 30.07 27.61 38.54
C VAL A 373 31.39 26.84 38.60
N LEU A 374 31.72 26.06 37.56
CA LEU A 374 32.98 25.31 37.49
C LEU A 374 34.20 26.25 37.42
N ASN A 375 34.09 27.35 36.66
CA ASN A 375 35.15 28.36 36.57
C ASN A 375 35.35 29.12 37.89
N GLN A 376 34.27 29.38 38.65
CA GLN A 376 34.36 30.01 39.96
C GLN A 376 35.07 29.11 40.98
N ILE A 377 34.86 27.79 40.92
CA ILE A 377 35.59 26.81 41.75
C ILE A 377 37.09 26.85 41.45
N LEU A 378 37.47 26.92 40.17
CA LEU A 378 38.87 27.08 39.74
C LEU A 378 39.49 28.39 40.24
N GLN A 379 38.75 29.50 40.22
CA GLN A 379 39.22 30.81 40.70
C GLN A 379 39.42 30.85 42.23
N THR A 380 38.67 30.05 42.99
CA THR A 380 38.89 29.91 44.45
C THR A 380 40.10 29.05 44.84
N GLY A 381 40.93 28.63 43.87
CA GLY A 381 42.17 27.89 44.12
C GLY A 381 41.98 26.41 44.46
N LYS A 382 40.76 25.87 44.33
CA LYS A 382 40.47 24.44 44.52
C LYS A 382 40.63 23.68 43.21
N GLU A 383 41.39 22.60 43.21
CA GLU A 383 41.47 21.69 42.06
C GLU A 383 40.11 21.03 41.78
N LEU A 384 39.78 20.88 40.50
CA LEU A 384 38.60 20.15 40.07
C LEU A 384 38.84 18.65 40.24
N THR A 385 37.94 17.98 40.94
CA THR A 385 37.82 16.51 40.95
C THR A 385 37.68 15.97 39.51
N THR A 386 38.14 14.74 39.26
CA THR A 386 38.08 14.08 37.94
C THR A 386 36.68 14.14 37.31
N GLU A 387 35.63 13.92 38.09
CA GLU A 387 34.23 14.00 37.63
C GLU A 387 33.83 15.40 37.14
N LYS A 388 34.23 16.46 37.87
CA LYS A 388 33.97 17.85 37.50
C LYS A 388 34.76 18.28 36.27
N ARG A 389 35.97 17.75 36.07
CA ARG A 389 36.77 18.00 34.86
C ARG A 389 36.16 17.33 33.63
N ILE A 390 35.66 16.10 33.77
CA ILE A 390 34.87 15.44 32.71
C ILE A 390 33.59 16.23 32.41
N MET A 391 32.88 16.71 33.45
CA MET A 391 31.69 17.54 33.29
C MET A 391 32.01 18.87 32.57
N GLN A 392 33.12 19.52 32.90
CA GLN A 392 33.58 20.74 32.21
C GLN A 392 33.81 20.50 30.71
N ILE A 393 34.49 19.41 30.35
CA ILE A 393 34.73 19.04 28.94
C ILE A 393 33.40 18.77 28.23
N LYS A 394 32.49 18.01 28.87
CA LYS A 394 31.15 17.74 28.31
C LYS A 394 30.34 19.04 28.09
N LEU A 395 30.30 19.94 29.08
CA LEU A 395 29.59 21.21 28.96
C LEU A 395 30.22 22.12 27.92
N THR A 396 31.55 22.13 27.81
CA THR A 396 32.27 22.93 26.78
C THR A 396 31.94 22.41 25.37
N ASN A 397 31.95 21.08 25.17
CA ASN A 397 31.54 20.49 23.89
C ASN A 397 30.06 20.76 23.58
N THR A 398 29.20 20.64 24.60
CA THR A 398 27.76 20.95 24.47
C THR A 398 27.56 22.41 24.07
N ARG A 399 28.29 23.36 24.69
CA ARG A 399 28.22 24.78 24.34
C ARG A 399 28.62 25.01 22.88
N LEU A 400 29.71 24.39 22.41
CA LEU A 400 30.18 24.53 21.03
C LEU A 400 29.14 24.01 20.01
N VAL A 401 28.49 22.89 20.32
CA VAL A 401 27.40 22.34 19.50
C VAL A 401 26.21 23.31 19.46
N LEU A 402 25.75 23.80 20.61
CA LEU A 402 24.63 24.73 20.71
C LEU A 402 24.92 26.08 20.04
N GLU A 403 26.15 26.60 20.15
CA GLU A 403 26.57 27.83 19.44
C GLU A 403 26.54 27.65 17.91
N LYS A 404 26.97 26.48 17.42
CA LYS A 404 26.92 26.16 15.99
C LYS A 404 25.48 26.05 15.50
N GLU A 405 24.62 25.36 16.24
CA GLU A 405 23.19 25.23 15.95
C GLU A 405 22.49 26.59 15.94
N CYS A 406 22.77 27.43 16.93
CA CYS A 406 22.25 28.81 17.00
C CYS A 406 22.62 29.61 15.75
N LYS A 407 23.90 29.59 15.34
CA LYS A 407 24.36 30.28 14.11
C LYS A 407 23.64 29.78 12.85
N GLN A 408 23.39 28.47 12.75
CA GLN A 408 22.68 27.87 11.61
C GLN A 408 21.22 28.33 11.57
N LEU A 409 20.53 28.29 12.71
CA LEU A 409 19.14 28.73 12.82
C LEU A 409 18.99 30.24 12.59
N GLU A 410 19.92 31.07 13.10
CA GLU A 410 19.92 32.51 12.85
C GLU A 410 20.14 32.85 11.37
N ALA A 411 21.05 32.13 10.70
CA ALA A 411 21.28 32.28 9.26
C ALA A 411 20.01 31.92 8.46
N ARG A 412 19.41 30.76 8.73
CA ARG A 412 18.18 30.34 8.05
C ARG A 412 17.00 31.28 8.35
N ARG A 413 16.87 31.78 9.57
CA ARG A 413 15.88 32.81 9.93
C ARG A 413 16.06 34.06 9.06
N LYS A 414 17.29 34.55 8.92
CA LYS A 414 17.60 35.74 8.11
C LYS A 414 17.29 35.52 6.63
N ASP A 415 17.59 34.34 6.10
CA ASP A 415 17.29 33.97 4.72
C ASP A 415 15.77 33.95 4.49
N LEU A 416 15.02 33.27 5.37
CA LEU A 416 13.56 33.26 5.33
C LEU A 416 12.97 34.66 5.45
N GLU A 417 13.44 35.49 6.39
CA GLU A 417 12.99 36.88 6.52
C GLU A 417 13.26 37.71 5.25
N SER A 418 14.27 37.35 4.46
CA SER A 418 14.53 37.97 3.16
C SER A 418 13.59 37.44 2.07
N GLU A 419 13.34 36.14 2.01
CA GLU A 419 12.37 35.52 1.09
C GLU A 419 10.94 36.06 1.34
N LEU A 420 10.60 36.32 2.61
CA LEU A 420 9.34 36.90 3.06
C LEU A 420 9.14 38.36 2.65
N LYS A 421 10.19 39.08 2.23
CA LYS A 421 10.08 40.43 1.67
C LYS A 421 9.67 40.43 0.20
N GLY A 422 9.58 39.26 -0.45
CA GLY A 422 9.22 39.15 -1.86
C GLY A 422 7.89 39.83 -2.18
N GLU A 423 7.92 40.73 -3.16
CA GLU A 423 6.82 41.54 -3.68
C GLU A 423 5.86 40.70 -4.55
N GLY A 424 5.38 39.57 -4.01
CA GLY A 424 4.32 38.81 -4.66
C GLY A 424 3.03 39.63 -4.70
N PRO A 425 2.20 39.52 -5.75
CA PRO A 425 0.91 40.18 -5.80
C PRO A 425 0.03 39.64 -4.67
N ALA A 426 -0.21 40.48 -3.65
CA ALA A 426 -0.98 40.13 -2.47
C ALA A 426 -2.30 40.91 -2.47
N ALA A 427 -3.44 40.21 -2.38
CA ALA A 427 -4.76 40.84 -2.44
C ALA A 427 -5.78 40.23 -1.46
N VAL A 428 -6.64 41.09 -0.91
CA VAL A 428 -7.87 40.66 -0.25
C VAL A 428 -9.05 41.30 -0.95
N GLU A 429 -10.02 40.50 -1.41
CA GLU A 429 -11.16 40.95 -2.20
C GLU A 429 -12.49 40.60 -1.51
N ALA A 430 -13.24 41.62 -1.10
CA ALA A 430 -14.59 41.49 -0.55
C ALA A 430 -15.64 41.88 -1.59
N TYR A 431 -16.37 40.91 -2.14
CA TYR A 431 -17.31 41.15 -3.25
C TYR A 431 -18.66 41.75 -2.82
N HIS A 432 -18.99 41.71 -1.53
CA HIS A 432 -20.20 42.31 -0.99
C HIS A 432 -19.87 43.23 0.18
N VAL A 433 -19.50 42.67 1.33
CA VAL A 433 -19.21 43.46 2.54
C VAL A 433 -18.11 42.82 3.38
N MET A 434 -17.32 43.67 4.02
CA MET A 434 -16.32 43.33 5.00
C MET A 434 -16.65 44.07 6.30
N TYR A 435 -17.03 43.32 7.34
CA TYR A 435 -17.41 43.85 8.65
C TYR A 435 -16.19 44.17 9.54
N PRO A 436 -16.37 44.98 10.61
CA PRO A 436 -15.33 45.21 11.61
C PRO A 436 -14.85 43.92 12.31
N GLY A 437 -13.71 44.01 13.00
CA GLY A 437 -13.12 42.88 13.75
C GLY A 437 -12.14 42.02 12.94
N ILE A 438 -11.82 42.46 11.71
CA ILE A 438 -10.86 41.77 10.83
C ILE A 438 -9.48 42.42 10.97
N LYS A 439 -8.47 41.60 11.19
CA LYS A 439 -7.05 41.98 11.10
C LYS A 439 -6.47 41.41 9.81
N MET A 440 -5.95 42.28 8.96
CA MET A 440 -5.30 41.93 7.71
C MET A 440 -3.80 42.13 7.84
N THR A 441 -3.03 41.13 7.44
CA THR A 441 -1.56 41.15 7.48
C THR A 441 -1.01 40.85 6.09
N PHE A 442 -0.30 41.81 5.50
CA PHE A 442 0.41 41.65 4.24
C PHE A 442 1.91 41.73 4.50
N GLY A 443 2.60 40.58 4.56
CA GLY A 443 3.99 40.54 5.00
C GLY A 443 4.15 41.14 6.41
N LYS A 444 4.76 42.34 6.51
CA LYS A 444 4.93 43.12 7.75
C LYS A 444 3.85 44.18 7.99
N LEU A 445 3.06 44.49 6.97
CA LEU A 445 2.01 45.52 7.05
C LEU A 445 0.79 44.94 7.72
N VAL A 446 0.23 45.68 8.68
CA VAL A 446 -0.97 45.29 9.42
C VAL A 446 -2.04 46.37 9.26
N HIS A 447 -3.25 45.95 8.91
CA HIS A 447 -4.41 46.82 8.80
C HIS A 447 -5.59 46.23 9.59
N PHE A 448 -6.27 47.08 10.35
CA PHE A 448 -7.44 46.70 11.15
C PHE A 448 -8.69 47.31 10.55
N ILE A 449 -9.66 46.45 10.22
CA ILE A 449 -10.96 46.89 9.72
C ILE A 449 -11.81 47.35 10.91
N LYS A 450 -12.01 48.66 11.00
CA LYS A 450 -12.78 49.33 12.08
C LYS A 450 -14.20 49.71 11.65
N HIS A 451 -14.44 49.80 10.35
CA HIS A 451 -15.72 50.19 9.74
C HIS A 451 -16.04 49.22 8.61
N GLU A 452 -17.31 49.19 8.20
CA GLU A 452 -17.75 48.35 7.08
C GLU A 452 -17.18 48.85 5.75
N TYR A 453 -16.68 47.93 4.93
CA TYR A 453 -16.28 48.19 3.56
C TYR A 453 -17.16 47.39 2.60
N ALA A 454 -17.77 48.07 1.63
CA ALA A 454 -18.58 47.44 0.61
C ALA A 454 -17.80 47.31 -0.70
N ARG A 455 -17.80 46.10 -1.28
CA ARG A 455 -17.19 45.82 -2.60
C ARG A 455 -15.76 46.35 -2.71
N THR A 456 -14.88 45.97 -1.79
CA THR A 456 -13.53 46.54 -1.69
C THR A 456 -12.45 45.49 -1.95
N ARG A 457 -11.39 45.92 -2.64
CA ARG A 457 -10.14 45.21 -2.80
C ARG A 457 -9.04 45.95 -2.05
N PHE A 458 -8.28 45.21 -1.25
CA PHE A 458 -7.07 45.66 -0.60
C PHE A 458 -5.87 45.02 -1.30
N ILE A 459 -4.86 45.82 -1.64
CA ILE A 459 -3.63 45.39 -2.30
C ILE A 459 -2.44 46.11 -1.69
N VAL A 460 -1.26 45.50 -1.80
CA VAL A 460 0.00 46.19 -1.48
C VAL A 460 0.52 46.87 -2.74
N LEU A 461 0.69 48.19 -2.69
CA LEU A 461 1.32 49.01 -3.71
C LEU A 461 2.37 49.88 -3.03
N ASP A 462 3.59 49.91 -3.56
CA ASP A 462 4.70 50.74 -3.06
C ASP A 462 4.98 50.59 -1.55
N GLY A 463 4.75 49.40 -0.99
CA GLY A 463 4.96 49.12 0.44
C GLY A 463 3.85 49.62 1.36
N GLU A 464 2.72 50.09 0.82
CA GLU A 464 1.55 50.52 1.57
C GLU A 464 0.29 49.72 1.18
N ILE A 465 -0.66 49.62 2.09
CA ILE A 465 -1.94 48.96 1.83
C ILE A 465 -2.88 49.98 1.17
N SER A 466 -3.12 49.77 -0.13
CA SER A 466 -4.05 50.56 -0.94
C SER A 466 -5.41 49.89 -1.06
N THR A 467 -6.46 50.70 -1.23
CA THR A 467 -7.84 50.21 -1.42
C THR A 467 -8.39 50.63 -2.78
N ALA A 468 -9.16 49.74 -3.40
CA ALA A 468 -9.88 50.01 -4.65
C ALA A 468 -11.27 49.38 -4.60
N THR A 469 -12.26 50.01 -5.23
CA THR A 469 -13.61 49.45 -5.34
C THR A 469 -13.66 48.37 -6.42
N LEU A 470 -14.32 47.25 -6.14
CA LEU A 470 -14.57 46.16 -7.09
C LEU A 470 -15.79 46.51 -7.97
N ILE A 471 -15.55 46.54 -9.27
CA ILE A 471 -16.56 46.81 -10.32
C ILE A 471 -17.62 45.72 -10.37
#